data_AF-A0A2A9NCB9-F1
#
_entry.id   AF-A0A2A9NCB9-F1
#
_cell.length_a   1.000
_cell.length_b   1.000
_cell.length_c   1.000
_cell.angle_alpha   90.00
_cell.angle_beta   90.00
_cell.angle_gamma   90.00
#
_symmetry.space_group_name_H-M   'P 1'
#
loop_
_entity.id
_entity.type
_entity.pdbx_description
1 polymer ?
#
loop_
_entity_poly.entity_id
_entity_poly.type
_entity_poly.pdbx_seq_one_letter_code
_entity_poly.pdbx_strand_id
1 'polypeptide(L)'
;MPLIRSATAPPEVVSGSSNLISKPKEQLPPPEPTTTTPCTGTTPPSRRIPTAYLQQTTSTISDVMAATLSAALLGHVLFLKNQIPLPIMQLARLANVKTSTTTNSTTKPPPPPPPPSNHTATTKRSASKHRTDLLASFDTLSSHLCTTFTALSTALARCKRLDGVSTSSVVVSAEVLETRGGVRERGGTKRGARVYVAILVGPSVGSAKCRVVLGVDGLEVKVWGEREEIGGSGDGDEDEKEEEEEESEGGERENEEDEDEDEDDEAVEEEEEEEWNEEDDNEGEDEDNEDQNATHPPPSPSPSPSPSLSPSPLPSPTPDPPPQPQQPSHAELQRALTTAERLLSRTLALADADGYGLASDMAPTQTHILIRAPRRFSHPAWIPKQSMNRVMEGVLEAFLEESGEFGGVGFSGGKAKTSKRGPKVEGVWVKCQGAAAEGKRDNHDSGGGGNREEEGEMEEGDEMIWWCWEGRIVGFSDW
;
A
#
# COMPACT_ATOMS: atom_id res chain seq x y z
N MET A 1 54.75 26.20 0.97
CA MET A 1 55.46 25.31 1.91
C MET A 1 54.46 24.26 2.39
N PRO A 2 54.46 23.04 1.85
CA PRO A 2 53.49 22.01 2.23
C PRO A 2 53.99 21.18 3.42
N LEU A 3 53.12 21.01 4.43
CA LEU A 3 53.35 20.16 5.59
C LEU A 3 53.00 18.70 5.24
N ILE A 4 54.02 17.85 5.31
CA ILE A 4 53.93 16.40 5.12
C ILE A 4 53.33 15.77 6.39
N ARG A 5 52.21 15.06 6.27
CA ARG A 5 51.66 14.21 7.35
C ARG A 5 52.09 12.75 7.11
N SER A 6 52.86 12.23 8.05
CA SER A 6 53.27 10.81 8.12
C SER A 6 52.11 9.92 8.58
N ALA A 7 51.91 8.82 7.88
CA ALA A 7 51.01 7.73 8.26
C ALA A 7 51.76 6.71 9.14
N THR A 8 51.21 6.40 10.31
CA THR A 8 51.68 5.34 11.21
C THR A 8 50.79 4.12 11.06
N ALA A 9 51.38 2.98 10.69
CA ALA A 9 50.72 1.68 10.60
C ALA A 9 50.57 0.99 11.97
N PRO A 10 49.54 0.16 12.19
CA PRO A 10 49.42 -0.67 13.39
C PRO A 10 50.16 -2.02 13.27
N PRO A 11 50.59 -2.63 14.39
CA PRO A 11 51.42 -3.83 14.39
C PRO A 11 50.62 -5.14 14.23
N GLU A 12 51.25 -6.09 13.54
CA GLU A 12 50.87 -7.51 13.46
C GLU A 12 50.86 -8.17 14.84
N VAL A 13 49.82 -8.97 15.10
CA VAL A 13 49.75 -9.88 16.25
C VAL A 13 50.04 -11.31 15.77
N VAL A 14 51.16 -11.85 16.25
CA VAL A 14 51.68 -13.18 15.96
C VAL A 14 51.20 -14.18 17.02
N SER A 15 50.70 -15.33 16.52
CA SER A 15 50.70 -16.71 17.04
C SER A 15 50.50 -17.02 18.52
N GLY A 16 49.55 -17.94 18.77
CA GLY A 16 49.48 -18.76 19.98
C GLY A 16 48.97 -20.17 19.67
N SER A 17 49.91 -21.08 19.38
CA SER A 17 49.67 -22.52 19.21
C SER A 17 49.58 -23.22 20.57
N SER A 18 48.61 -24.14 20.75
CA SER A 18 48.58 -25.07 21.89
C SER A 18 47.95 -26.41 21.49
N ASN A 19 48.84 -27.30 21.06
CA ASN A 19 48.97 -28.73 21.37
C ASN A 19 47.84 -29.54 22.07
N LEU A 20 47.60 -30.71 21.42
CA LEU A 20 47.56 -32.07 21.98
C LEU A 20 46.35 -32.52 22.81
N ILE A 21 45.50 -33.34 22.20
CA ILE A 21 45.02 -34.59 22.80
C ILE A 21 44.81 -35.66 21.72
N SER A 22 45.51 -36.77 21.88
CA SER A 22 45.50 -37.94 21.01
C SER A 22 44.35 -38.89 21.37
N LYS A 23 43.69 -39.48 20.36
CA LYS A 23 42.91 -40.72 20.49
C LYS A 23 43.15 -41.64 19.29
N PRO A 24 43.02 -42.97 19.48
CA PRO A 24 43.63 -43.96 18.59
C PRO A 24 42.76 -44.32 17.39
N LYS A 25 43.41 -44.23 16.22
CA LYS A 25 43.40 -45.11 15.05
C LYS A 25 42.44 -46.32 15.09
N GLU A 26 41.32 -46.20 14.38
CA GLU A 26 40.62 -47.32 13.76
C GLU A 26 40.69 -47.13 12.24
N GLN A 27 41.23 -48.14 11.57
CA GLN A 27 41.74 -48.10 10.22
C GLN A 27 40.64 -48.57 9.25
N LEU A 28 40.00 -47.62 8.55
CA LEU A 28 39.15 -47.91 7.39
C LEU A 28 39.92 -47.74 6.07
N PRO A 29 39.61 -48.55 5.03
CA PRO A 29 40.32 -48.56 3.77
C PRO A 29 40.14 -47.25 2.97
N PRO A 30 41.10 -46.92 2.09
CA PRO A 30 41.08 -45.66 1.32
C PRO A 30 39.91 -45.66 0.33
N PRO A 31 39.05 -44.62 0.32
CA PRO A 31 38.10 -44.43 -0.76
C PRO A 31 38.84 -43.96 -2.02
N GLU A 32 38.56 -44.63 -3.13
CA GLU A 32 39.03 -44.29 -4.47
C GLU A 32 38.68 -42.84 -4.84
N PRO A 33 39.50 -42.15 -5.65
CA PRO A 33 39.20 -40.80 -6.12
C PRO A 33 38.04 -40.85 -7.13
N THR A 34 36.80 -40.81 -6.64
CA THR A 34 35.65 -40.52 -7.48
C THR A 34 35.76 -39.08 -7.94
N THR A 35 36.12 -38.90 -9.21
CA THR A 35 35.95 -37.67 -9.97
C THR A 35 34.47 -37.30 -9.93
N THR A 36 34.08 -36.49 -8.94
CA THR A 36 32.74 -35.90 -8.86
C THR A 36 32.66 -34.80 -9.91
N THR A 37 32.17 -35.19 -11.08
CA THR A 37 31.70 -34.27 -12.13
C THR A 37 30.78 -33.25 -11.46
N PRO A 38 31.00 -31.92 -11.60
CA PRO A 38 30.05 -30.94 -11.11
C PRO A 38 28.75 -31.13 -11.87
N CYS A 39 27.75 -31.71 -11.20
CA CYS A 39 26.39 -31.75 -11.70
C CYS A 39 25.97 -30.32 -11.99
N THR A 40 25.96 -29.97 -13.28
CA THR A 40 25.24 -28.83 -13.84
C THR A 40 23.76 -29.11 -13.71
N GLY A 41 23.28 -29.24 -12.47
CA GLY A 41 21.87 -29.23 -12.14
C GLY A 41 21.35 -27.87 -12.56
N THR A 42 20.69 -27.84 -13.71
CA THR A 42 19.92 -26.69 -14.18
C THR A 42 18.81 -26.49 -13.16
N THR A 43 19.09 -25.73 -12.10
CA THR A 43 18.08 -25.28 -11.15
C THR A 43 16.99 -24.59 -11.97
N PRO A 44 15.72 -24.97 -11.78
CA PRO A 44 14.63 -24.31 -12.49
C PRO A 44 14.76 -22.80 -12.27
N PRO A 45 14.48 -21.97 -13.30
CA PRO A 45 14.62 -20.52 -13.19
C PRO A 45 13.76 -20.05 -12.02
N SER A 46 14.40 -19.67 -10.92
CA SER A 46 13.72 -19.21 -9.73
C SER A 46 13.00 -17.92 -10.08
N ARG A 47 11.68 -17.90 -9.93
CA ARG A 47 10.89 -16.67 -10.09
C ARG A 47 11.49 -15.62 -9.18
N ARG A 48 11.77 -14.43 -9.71
CA ARG A 48 12.46 -13.37 -8.96
C ARG A 48 11.53 -12.61 -8.04
N ILE A 49 10.25 -12.52 -8.38
CA ILE A 49 9.27 -11.80 -7.57
C ILE A 49 8.61 -12.76 -6.57
N PRO A 50 8.80 -12.56 -5.25
CA PRO A 50 8.11 -13.34 -4.24
C PRO A 50 6.59 -13.17 -4.35
N THR A 51 5.85 -14.27 -4.17
CA THR A 51 4.39 -14.28 -4.25
C THR A 51 3.78 -14.78 -2.95
N ALA A 52 2.93 -13.97 -2.32
CA ALA A 52 2.13 -14.32 -1.15
C ALA A 52 0.73 -14.78 -1.58
N TYR A 53 0.37 -16.00 -1.20
CA TYR A 53 -0.96 -16.57 -1.47
C TYR A 53 -1.84 -16.48 -0.22
N LEU A 54 -2.82 -15.59 -0.25
CA LEU A 54 -3.82 -15.46 0.81
C LEU A 54 -4.72 -16.71 0.81
N GLN A 55 -4.80 -17.37 1.96
CA GLN A 55 -5.61 -18.59 2.18
C GLN A 55 -7.08 -18.28 2.49
N GLN A 56 -7.54 -17.05 2.22
CA GLN A 56 -8.86 -16.62 2.62
C GLN A 56 -9.95 -17.37 1.83
N THR A 57 -11.09 -17.59 2.48
CA THR A 57 -12.26 -18.26 1.87
C THR A 57 -12.83 -17.48 0.68
N THR A 58 -12.53 -16.19 0.59
CA THR A 58 -12.97 -15.31 -0.49
C THR A 58 -11.97 -15.34 -1.65
N SER A 59 -12.51 -15.43 -2.88
CA SER A 59 -11.72 -15.34 -4.12
C SER A 59 -11.24 -13.91 -4.42
N THR A 60 -11.62 -12.94 -3.60
CA THR A 60 -11.33 -11.51 -3.76
C THR A 60 -10.60 -10.95 -2.53
N ILE A 61 -9.84 -9.89 -2.77
CA ILE A 61 -9.13 -9.07 -1.78
C ILE A 61 -9.97 -7.81 -1.56
N SER A 62 -10.42 -7.56 -0.34
CA SER A 62 -11.16 -6.33 -0.06
C SER A 62 -10.26 -5.09 -0.20
N ASP A 63 -10.90 -3.94 -0.43
CA ASP A 63 -10.30 -2.60 -0.38
C ASP A 63 -9.46 -2.37 0.90
N VAL A 64 -10.04 -2.67 2.06
CA VAL A 64 -9.35 -2.54 3.37
C VAL A 64 -8.11 -3.44 3.42
N MET A 65 -8.20 -4.68 2.94
CA MET A 65 -7.06 -5.60 2.96
C MET A 65 -5.94 -5.14 2.02
N ALA A 66 -6.28 -4.66 0.83
CA ALA A 66 -5.30 -4.12 -0.11
C ALA A 66 -4.60 -2.87 0.44
N ALA A 67 -5.33 -2.00 1.13
CA ALA A 67 -4.78 -0.84 1.83
C ALA A 67 -3.81 -1.25 2.94
N THR A 68 -4.22 -2.18 3.81
CA THR A 68 -3.40 -2.71 4.91
C THR A 68 -2.11 -3.36 4.39
N LEU A 69 -2.20 -4.19 3.35
CA LEU A 69 -1.03 -4.83 2.74
C LEU A 69 -0.06 -3.81 2.11
N SER A 70 -0.60 -2.74 1.51
CA SER A 70 0.22 -1.67 0.93
C SER A 70 0.97 -0.88 2.02
N ALA A 71 0.30 -0.53 3.11
CA ALA A 71 0.93 0.14 4.26
C ALA A 71 1.97 -0.76 4.95
N ALA A 72 1.66 -2.04 5.12
CA ALA A 72 2.59 -3.02 5.69
C ALA A 72 3.85 -3.18 4.82
N LEU A 73 3.69 -3.29 3.49
CA LEU A 73 4.83 -3.33 2.58
C LEU A 73 5.67 -2.06 2.69
N LEU A 74 5.06 -0.88 2.74
CA LEU A 74 5.79 0.37 2.89
C LEU A 74 6.64 0.38 4.16
N GLY A 75 6.07 0.00 5.30
CA GLY A 75 6.82 -0.12 6.56
C GLY A 75 8.01 -1.08 6.45
N HIS A 76 7.84 -2.20 5.74
CA HIS A 76 8.94 -3.13 5.45
C HIS A 76 9.98 -2.54 4.51
N VAL A 77 9.59 -1.86 3.43
CA VAL A 77 10.52 -1.25 2.48
C VAL A 77 11.36 -0.17 3.16
N LEU A 78 10.75 0.69 3.98
CA LEU A 78 11.48 1.72 4.72
C LEU A 78 12.56 1.10 5.61
N PHE A 79 12.26 -0.01 6.29
CA PHE A 79 13.22 -0.72 7.14
C PHE A 79 14.30 -1.45 6.32
N LEU A 80 13.91 -2.24 5.31
CA LEU A 80 14.82 -3.04 4.49
C LEU A 80 15.76 -2.17 3.63
N LYS A 81 15.35 -0.93 3.30
CA LYS A 81 16.15 0.05 2.56
C LYS A 81 16.90 1.03 3.47
N ASN A 82 17.02 0.70 4.77
CA ASN A 82 17.72 1.51 5.77
C ASN A 82 17.24 2.99 5.80
N GLN A 83 15.97 3.23 5.46
CA GLN A 83 15.36 4.55 5.55
C GLN A 83 14.91 4.85 6.98
N ILE A 84 14.70 3.81 7.79
CA ILE A 84 14.42 3.93 9.22
C ILE A 84 15.21 2.87 10.00
N PRO A 85 15.67 3.17 11.23
CA PRO A 85 16.55 2.28 11.98
C PRO A 85 15.82 1.07 12.59
N LEU A 86 14.50 1.15 12.76
CA LEU A 86 13.67 0.12 13.36
C LEU A 86 12.35 -0.02 12.59
N PRO A 87 11.69 -1.19 12.61
CA PRO A 87 10.35 -1.36 12.06
C PRO A 87 9.37 -0.30 12.60
N ILE A 88 8.46 0.18 11.75
CA ILE A 88 7.51 1.27 12.06
C ILE A 88 6.75 1.03 13.39
N MET A 89 6.34 -0.21 13.65
CA MET A 89 5.64 -0.60 14.87
C MET A 89 6.49 -0.46 16.14
N GLN A 90 7.81 -0.65 16.03
CA GLN A 90 8.74 -0.45 17.13
C GLN A 90 9.02 1.04 17.36
N LEU A 91 9.14 1.83 16.28
CA LEU A 91 9.30 3.28 16.36
C LEU A 91 8.12 3.95 17.07
N ALA A 92 6.89 3.56 16.73
CA ALA A 92 5.68 4.09 17.36
C ALA A 92 5.66 3.88 18.89
N ARG A 93 6.15 2.72 19.37
CA ARG A 93 6.21 2.43 20.81
C ARG A 93 7.23 3.31 21.54
N LEU A 94 8.33 3.67 20.88
CA LEU A 94 9.37 4.53 21.46
C LEU A 94 8.95 6.01 21.54
N ALA A 95 7.93 6.42 20.80
CA ALA A 95 7.38 7.78 20.91
C ALA A 95 6.76 8.04 22.29
N ASN A 96 6.14 7.01 22.88
CA ASN A 96 5.32 7.15 24.09
C ASN A 96 6.10 7.15 25.41
N VAL A 97 7.42 6.93 25.40
CA VAL A 97 8.21 6.73 26.63
C VAL A 97 8.68 8.05 27.28
N LYS A 98 8.65 9.19 26.57
CA LYS A 98 9.36 10.42 26.99
C LYS A 98 8.58 11.40 27.88
N THR A 99 7.31 11.17 28.22
CA THR A 99 6.48 12.17 28.91
C THR A 99 6.33 11.98 30.42
N SER A 100 6.87 10.93 31.03
CA SER A 100 6.53 10.58 32.43
C SER A 100 7.61 10.86 33.50
N THR A 101 8.68 11.61 33.21
CA THR A 101 9.84 11.67 34.14
C THR A 101 9.98 12.97 34.95
N THR A 102 9.20 14.03 34.73
CA THR A 102 9.49 15.32 35.39
C THR A 102 8.28 15.93 36.08
N THR A 103 7.69 15.24 37.05
CA THR A 103 6.91 15.88 38.13
C THR A 103 6.64 14.84 39.22
N ASN A 104 7.65 14.49 40.03
CA ASN A 104 7.37 14.16 41.42
C ASN A 104 8.65 14.04 42.25
N SER A 105 8.61 14.70 43.41
CA SER A 105 9.51 14.58 44.56
C SER A 105 10.89 15.25 44.43
N THR A 106 11.03 16.43 45.01
CA THR A 106 11.61 16.57 46.37
C THR A 106 11.96 18.03 46.62
N THR A 107 11.25 18.61 47.58
CA THR A 107 11.57 19.84 48.32
C THR A 107 12.99 19.75 48.88
N LYS A 108 13.99 20.16 48.09
CA LYS A 108 15.34 20.44 48.56
C LYS A 108 15.80 21.76 47.93
N PRO A 109 16.29 22.72 48.72
CA PRO A 109 16.73 24.01 48.20
C PRO A 109 17.86 23.82 47.17
N PRO A 110 17.84 24.61 46.07
CA PRO A 110 18.72 24.42 44.92
C PRO A 110 20.19 24.73 45.28
N PRO A 111 21.14 23.90 44.82
CA PRO A 111 22.56 24.29 44.81
C PRO A 111 22.80 25.43 43.80
N PRO A 112 23.86 26.24 44.01
CA PRO A 112 24.19 27.35 43.12
C PRO A 112 24.46 26.88 41.68
N PRO A 113 24.06 27.68 40.67
CA PRO A 113 24.16 27.30 39.27
C PRO A 113 25.61 27.09 38.84
N PRO A 114 25.93 25.99 38.13
CA PRO A 114 27.21 25.84 37.45
C PRO A 114 27.34 26.84 36.29
N PRO A 115 28.56 27.27 35.93
CA PRO A 115 28.79 28.20 34.83
C PRO A 115 28.28 27.63 33.49
N PRO A 116 27.75 28.48 32.60
CA PRO A 116 27.24 28.07 31.29
C PRO A 116 28.37 27.47 30.46
N SER A 117 28.30 26.15 30.24
CA SER A 117 29.13 25.48 29.24
C SER A 117 28.35 25.48 27.93
N ASN A 118 28.65 26.48 27.10
CA ASN A 118 28.21 26.50 25.72
C ASN A 118 28.84 25.31 24.98
N HIS A 119 28.17 24.85 23.92
CA HIS A 119 28.58 23.81 22.96
C HIS A 119 28.04 22.39 23.24
N THR A 120 27.26 21.90 22.25
CA THR A 120 26.87 20.49 21.92
C THR A 120 25.43 20.00 22.16
N ALA A 121 24.47 20.84 22.60
CA ALA A 121 23.08 20.39 22.82
C ALA A 121 22.15 20.37 21.58
N THR A 122 22.58 20.87 20.42
CA THR A 122 21.70 21.13 19.26
C THR A 122 21.36 19.89 18.42
N THR A 123 22.14 18.81 18.44
CA THR A 123 21.94 17.68 17.51
C THR A 123 20.87 16.67 17.95
N LYS A 124 20.60 16.51 19.26
CA LYS A 124 19.66 15.49 19.76
C LYS A 124 18.18 15.83 19.59
N ARG A 125 17.81 17.11 19.43
CA ARG A 125 16.41 17.50 19.17
C ARG A 125 15.92 17.04 17.79
N SER A 126 16.83 16.87 16.84
CA SER A 126 16.53 16.50 15.46
C SER A 126 15.89 15.10 15.34
N ALA A 127 16.49 14.06 15.93
CA ALA A 127 16.04 12.67 15.72
C ALA A 127 14.60 12.41 16.23
N SER A 128 14.23 13.01 17.37
CA SER A 128 12.87 12.83 17.91
C SER A 128 11.82 13.54 17.04
N LYS A 129 12.15 14.71 16.47
CA LYS A 129 11.29 15.44 15.53
C LYS A 129 11.09 14.64 14.23
N HIS A 130 12.17 14.21 13.59
CA HIS A 130 12.10 13.40 12.36
C HIS A 130 11.28 12.12 12.55
N ARG A 131 11.42 11.46 13.70
CA ARG A 131 10.61 10.29 14.04
C ARG A 131 9.11 10.62 14.14
N THR A 132 8.75 11.70 14.82
CA THR A 132 7.35 12.13 14.93
C THR A 132 6.78 12.48 13.56
N ASP A 133 7.51 13.25 12.75
CA ASP A 133 7.09 13.66 11.41
C ASP A 133 6.91 12.45 10.47
N LEU A 134 7.81 11.46 10.56
CA LEU A 134 7.71 10.21 9.81
C LEU A 134 6.46 9.41 10.22
N LEU A 135 6.21 9.25 11.53
CA LEU A 135 5.04 8.53 12.02
C LEU A 135 3.74 9.22 11.60
N ALA A 136 3.68 10.55 11.75
CA ALA A 136 2.52 11.34 11.30
C ALA A 136 2.27 11.22 9.79
N SER A 137 3.33 11.24 8.98
CA SER A 137 3.24 11.08 7.52
C SER A 137 2.80 9.66 7.14
N PHE A 138 3.32 8.64 7.82
CA PHE A 138 2.95 7.25 7.62
C PHE A 138 1.48 6.98 8.00
N ASP A 139 1.01 7.54 9.11
CA ASP A 139 -0.38 7.41 9.57
C ASP A 139 -1.34 8.12 8.61
N THR A 140 -0.97 9.33 8.15
CA THR A 140 -1.73 10.08 7.15
C THR A 140 -1.86 9.30 5.84
N LEU A 141 -0.75 8.75 5.33
CA LEU A 141 -0.78 7.91 4.13
C LEU A 141 -1.61 6.64 4.34
N SER A 142 -1.47 5.97 5.48
CA SER A 142 -2.22 4.75 5.79
C SER A 142 -3.73 5.01 5.81
N SER A 143 -4.16 6.13 6.39
CA SER A 143 -5.55 6.59 6.36
C SER A 143 -6.03 6.83 4.92
N HIS A 144 -5.23 7.54 4.11
CA HIS A 144 -5.55 7.77 2.71
C HIS A 144 -5.60 6.48 1.89
N LEU A 145 -4.73 5.51 2.13
CA LEU A 145 -4.74 4.23 1.39
C LEU A 145 -6.09 3.51 1.55
N CYS A 146 -6.71 3.56 2.72
CA CYS A 146 -8.04 2.97 2.93
C CYS A 146 -9.09 3.59 1.98
N THR A 147 -9.22 4.92 1.95
CA THR A 147 -10.17 5.61 1.07
C THR A 147 -9.78 5.50 -0.41
N THR A 148 -8.48 5.42 -0.70
CA THR A 148 -7.91 5.26 -2.04
C THR A 148 -8.34 3.94 -2.67
N PHE A 149 -8.20 2.82 -1.96
CA PHE A 149 -8.60 1.52 -2.51
C PHE A 149 -10.11 1.41 -2.70
N THR A 150 -10.91 2.07 -1.85
CA THR A 150 -12.36 2.20 -2.06
C THR A 150 -12.70 3.00 -3.33
N ALA A 151 -12.08 4.16 -3.51
CA ALA A 151 -12.26 5.00 -4.69
C ALA A 151 -11.76 4.29 -5.96
N LEU A 152 -10.64 3.57 -5.87
CA LEU A 152 -10.08 2.80 -6.96
C LEU A 152 -10.96 1.60 -7.35
N SER A 153 -11.51 0.89 -6.37
CA SER A 153 -12.50 -0.18 -6.60
C SER A 153 -13.71 0.36 -7.37
N THR A 154 -14.21 1.53 -6.97
CA THR A 154 -15.34 2.22 -7.64
C THR A 154 -14.96 2.66 -9.04
N ALA A 155 -13.79 3.27 -9.22
CA ALA A 155 -13.30 3.67 -10.54
C ALA A 155 -13.22 2.44 -11.45
N LEU A 156 -12.54 1.37 -11.04
CA LEU A 156 -12.42 0.12 -11.81
C LEU A 156 -13.78 -0.53 -12.11
N ALA A 157 -14.77 -0.40 -11.23
CA ALA A 157 -16.12 -0.90 -11.47
C ALA A 157 -16.82 -0.16 -12.62
N ARG A 158 -16.56 1.14 -12.75
CA ARG A 158 -17.09 1.96 -13.84
C ARG A 158 -16.44 1.67 -15.20
N CYS A 159 -15.17 1.25 -15.22
CA CYS A 159 -14.45 0.83 -16.46
C CYS A 159 -15.18 -0.35 -17.10
N LYS A 160 -15.48 -1.34 -16.26
CA LYS A 160 -15.98 -2.65 -16.69
C LYS A 160 -17.39 -2.60 -17.30
N ARG A 161 -18.12 -1.49 -17.16
CA ARG A 161 -19.49 -1.37 -17.69
C ARG A 161 -19.53 -1.09 -19.19
N LEU A 162 -18.42 -0.71 -19.82
CA LEU A 162 -18.36 -0.48 -21.27
C LEU A 162 -17.92 -1.71 -22.07
N ASP A 163 -17.39 -2.74 -21.41
CA ASP A 163 -16.90 -3.97 -22.06
C ASP A 163 -18.00 -4.96 -22.50
N GLY A 164 -19.27 -4.54 -22.52
CA GLY A 164 -20.33 -5.26 -23.24
C GLY A 164 -20.05 -5.41 -24.74
N VAL A 165 -19.02 -4.73 -25.26
CA VAL A 165 -18.45 -4.92 -26.59
C VAL A 165 -16.95 -5.23 -26.45
N SER A 166 -16.65 -6.46 -26.05
CA SER A 166 -15.41 -7.21 -26.35
C SER A 166 -14.13 -6.38 -26.57
N THR A 167 -13.62 -5.69 -25.55
CA THR A 167 -12.23 -5.19 -25.62
C THR A 167 -11.26 -6.29 -25.19
N SER A 168 -10.41 -6.66 -26.13
CA SER A 168 -9.20 -7.48 -25.93
C SER A 168 -8.15 -6.67 -25.15
N SER A 169 -8.43 -6.36 -23.88
CA SER A 169 -7.37 -6.39 -22.88
C SER A 169 -6.91 -7.84 -22.77
N VAL A 170 -5.62 -8.09 -22.55
CA VAL A 170 -5.05 -9.44 -22.37
C VAL A 170 -5.51 -10.04 -21.03
N VAL A 171 -6.81 -10.23 -20.94
CA VAL A 171 -7.56 -11.06 -20.03
C VAL A 171 -8.28 -12.02 -20.98
N VAL A 172 -7.76 -13.25 -21.04
CA VAL A 172 -8.35 -14.36 -21.80
C VAL A 172 -9.86 -14.34 -21.62
N SER A 173 -10.55 -13.98 -22.71
CA SER A 173 -12.00 -13.86 -22.79
C SER A 173 -12.64 -15.18 -22.39
N ALA A 174 -13.43 -15.16 -21.33
CA ALA A 174 -14.33 -16.23 -20.95
C ALA A 174 -15.74 -15.88 -21.46
N GLU A 175 -15.89 -15.80 -22.78
CA GLU A 175 -17.14 -15.43 -23.43
C GLU A 175 -17.49 -16.49 -24.49
N VAL A 176 -18.72 -17.02 -24.35
CA VAL A 176 -19.56 -17.62 -25.38
C VAL A 176 -19.14 -18.98 -25.97
N LEU A 177 -19.53 -20.05 -25.27
CA LEU A 177 -20.11 -21.22 -25.93
C LEU A 177 -21.60 -21.25 -25.58
N GLU A 178 -22.38 -20.44 -26.28
CA GLU A 178 -23.83 -20.57 -26.35
C GLU A 178 -24.18 -21.89 -27.04
N THR A 179 -24.13 -22.97 -26.26
CA THR A 179 -24.87 -24.18 -26.60
C THR A 179 -26.32 -23.87 -26.29
N ARG A 180 -27.06 -23.54 -27.34
CA ARG A 180 -28.52 -23.39 -27.38
C ARG A 180 -29.19 -24.46 -26.52
N GLY A 181 -29.79 -24.05 -25.39
CA GLY A 181 -30.74 -24.87 -24.62
C GLY A 181 -30.30 -25.26 -23.21
N GLY A 182 -30.41 -24.34 -22.25
CA GLY A 182 -30.37 -24.65 -20.83
C GLY A 182 -29.96 -23.46 -19.98
N VAL A 183 -30.93 -22.66 -19.53
CA VAL A 183 -30.76 -21.60 -18.51
C VAL A 183 -30.36 -22.27 -17.20
N ARG A 184 -29.07 -22.55 -17.03
CA ARG A 184 -28.47 -22.79 -15.73
C ARG A 184 -27.75 -21.51 -15.38
N GLU A 185 -28.24 -20.83 -14.35
CA GLU A 185 -27.50 -19.79 -13.63
C GLU A 185 -26.15 -20.36 -13.20
N ARG A 186 -25.16 -20.26 -14.09
CA ARG A 186 -23.77 -20.47 -13.73
C ARG A 186 -23.39 -19.23 -12.95
N GLY A 187 -23.39 -19.34 -11.63
CA GLY A 187 -22.83 -18.34 -10.73
C GLY A 187 -21.37 -18.10 -11.09
N GLY A 188 -21.14 -17.14 -12.00
CA GLY A 188 -19.81 -16.70 -12.39
C GLY A 188 -19.15 -16.08 -11.18
N THR A 189 -18.07 -16.67 -10.70
CA THR A 189 -17.26 -16.07 -9.64
C THR A 189 -16.76 -14.73 -10.15
N LYS A 190 -17.23 -13.62 -9.55
CA LYS A 190 -16.83 -12.27 -9.93
C LYS A 190 -15.30 -12.16 -9.90
N ARG A 191 -14.69 -11.98 -11.06
CA ARG A 191 -13.23 -11.86 -11.17
C ARG A 191 -12.81 -10.49 -10.66
N GLY A 192 -12.02 -10.48 -9.59
CA GLY A 192 -11.45 -9.25 -9.05
C GLY A 192 -10.53 -8.53 -10.05
N ALA A 193 -10.28 -7.24 -9.84
CA ALA A 193 -9.32 -6.47 -10.62
C ALA A 193 -7.89 -6.69 -10.12
N ARG A 194 -6.94 -6.26 -10.94
CA ARG A 194 -5.52 -6.29 -10.62
C ARG A 194 -5.04 -4.86 -10.41
N VAL A 195 -4.34 -4.61 -9.32
CA VAL A 195 -3.90 -3.26 -8.92
C VAL A 195 -2.42 -3.25 -8.61
N TYR A 196 -1.78 -2.12 -8.89
CA TYR A 196 -0.35 -1.93 -8.69
C TYR A 196 -0.07 -0.68 -7.85
N VAL A 197 0.78 -0.85 -6.84
CA VAL A 197 1.35 0.24 -6.03
C VAL A 197 2.86 0.21 -6.22
N ALA A 198 3.48 1.36 -6.46
CA ALA A 198 4.93 1.50 -6.58
C ALA A 198 5.46 2.36 -5.43
N ILE A 199 6.53 1.88 -4.80
CA ILE A 199 7.28 2.56 -3.73
C ILE A 199 8.68 2.85 -4.28
N LEU A 200 9.03 4.13 -4.40
CA LEU A 200 10.28 4.58 -4.99
C LEU A 200 11.10 5.30 -3.93
N VAL A 201 12.33 4.83 -3.71
CA VAL A 201 13.24 5.40 -2.71
C VAL A 201 14.39 6.10 -3.44
N GLY A 202 14.50 7.42 -3.26
CA GLY A 202 15.54 8.25 -3.86
C GLY A 202 15.19 9.74 -3.90
N PRO A 203 16.06 10.58 -4.51
CA PRO A 203 15.89 12.03 -4.52
C PRO A 203 14.66 12.52 -5.30
N SER A 204 14.27 11.78 -6.34
CA SER A 204 13.07 12.07 -7.13
C SER A 204 12.53 10.78 -7.74
N VAL A 205 11.30 10.81 -8.25
CA VAL A 205 10.69 9.63 -8.87
C VAL A 205 11.46 9.15 -10.11
N GLY A 206 11.96 10.08 -10.93
CA GLY A 206 12.77 9.76 -12.12
C GLY A 206 14.16 9.23 -11.80
N SER A 207 14.77 9.71 -10.71
CA SER A 207 16.12 9.33 -10.26
C SER A 207 16.14 8.31 -9.11
N ALA A 208 14.99 7.67 -8.83
CA ALA A 208 14.85 6.71 -7.76
C ALA A 208 15.89 5.59 -7.86
N LYS A 209 16.63 5.38 -6.77
CA LYS A 209 17.67 4.36 -6.67
C LYS A 209 17.08 2.98 -6.48
N CYS A 210 15.94 2.89 -5.79
CA CYS A 210 15.18 1.66 -5.63
C CYS A 210 13.73 1.85 -6.07
N ARG A 211 13.17 0.83 -6.72
CA ARG A 211 11.79 0.76 -7.18
C ARG A 211 11.20 -0.58 -6.75
N VAL A 212 10.21 -0.54 -5.86
CA VAL A 212 9.51 -1.72 -5.36
C VAL A 212 8.06 -1.66 -5.83
N VAL A 213 7.59 -2.71 -6.51
CA VAL A 213 6.20 -2.81 -6.98
C VAL A 213 5.43 -3.86 -6.17
N LEU A 214 4.25 -3.49 -5.70
CA LEU A 214 3.25 -4.39 -5.16
C LEU A 214 2.21 -4.69 -6.23
N GLY A 215 2.11 -5.95 -6.64
CA GLY A 215 1.00 -6.43 -7.46
C GLY A 215 -0.07 -7.08 -6.58
N VAL A 216 -1.30 -6.60 -6.63
CA VAL A 216 -2.46 -7.18 -5.93
C VAL A 216 -3.41 -7.77 -6.96
N ASP A 217 -3.59 -9.09 -6.94
CA ASP A 217 -4.48 -9.80 -7.87
C ASP A 217 -5.77 -10.23 -7.15
N GLY A 218 -6.91 -9.82 -7.71
CA GLY A 218 -8.22 -10.14 -7.18
C GLY A 218 -8.84 -9.06 -6.29
N LEU A 219 -8.45 -7.78 -6.44
CA LEU A 219 -9.13 -6.67 -5.75
C LEU A 219 -10.64 -6.72 -6.04
N GLU A 220 -11.45 -6.69 -4.99
CA GLU A 220 -12.90 -6.59 -5.09
C GLU A 220 -13.27 -5.30 -5.81
N VAL A 221 -14.07 -5.43 -6.87
CA VAL A 221 -14.53 -4.30 -7.69
C VAL A 221 -16.02 -4.08 -7.41
N LYS A 222 -16.34 -2.97 -6.75
CA LYS A 222 -17.71 -2.60 -6.38
C LYS A 222 -17.88 -1.09 -6.54
N VAL A 223 -19.05 -0.65 -6.99
CA VAL A 223 -19.39 0.79 -7.04
C VAL A 223 -19.83 1.18 -5.64
N TRP A 224 -19.10 2.09 -5.00
CA TRP A 224 -19.56 2.66 -3.73
C TRP A 224 -20.84 3.47 -3.95
N GLY A 225 -21.86 3.25 -3.12
CA GLY A 225 -23.17 3.89 -3.25
C GLY A 225 -24.21 3.05 -3.99
N GLU A 226 -23.81 2.12 -4.88
CA GLU A 226 -24.68 1.04 -5.35
C GLU A 226 -24.69 -0.10 -4.32
N ARG A 227 -24.86 0.26 -3.05
CA ARG A 227 -25.04 -0.72 -1.99
C ARG A 227 -26.29 -1.48 -2.38
N GLU A 228 -26.13 -2.78 -2.61
CA GLU A 228 -27.16 -3.77 -2.89
C GLU A 228 -28.49 -3.44 -2.19
N GLU A 229 -29.32 -2.60 -2.81
CA GLU A 229 -30.76 -2.59 -2.60
C GLU A 229 -31.31 -3.85 -3.29
N ILE A 230 -30.83 -5.00 -2.83
CA ILE A 230 -31.42 -6.28 -3.10
C ILE A 230 -32.77 -6.23 -2.39
N GLY A 231 -33.79 -5.88 -3.16
CA GLY A 231 -35.17 -5.88 -2.71
C GLY A 231 -36.16 -5.11 -3.57
N GLY A 232 -35.74 -4.38 -4.61
CA GLY A 232 -36.62 -3.40 -5.27
C GLY A 232 -36.92 -3.58 -6.76
N SER A 233 -36.26 -4.46 -7.51
CA SER A 233 -36.68 -4.75 -8.91
C SER A 233 -37.83 -5.76 -8.91
N GLY A 234 -38.87 -5.45 -8.13
CA GLY A 234 -40.20 -5.97 -8.37
C GLY A 234 -40.68 -5.32 -9.65
N ASP A 235 -40.93 -6.15 -10.64
CA ASP A 235 -41.69 -5.90 -11.86
C ASP A 235 -43.12 -5.46 -11.47
N GLY A 236 -43.21 -4.28 -10.84
CA GLY A 236 -44.42 -3.62 -10.41
C GLY A 236 -44.91 -2.72 -11.53
N ASP A 237 -45.50 -3.35 -12.53
CA ASP A 237 -46.60 -2.77 -13.30
C ASP A 237 -47.61 -2.11 -12.32
N GLU A 238 -48.19 -0.98 -12.72
CA GLU A 238 -49.30 -0.24 -12.07
C GLU A 238 -48.85 0.71 -10.92
N ASP A 239 -49.09 2.02 -10.89
CA ASP A 239 -50.09 2.87 -11.54
C ASP A 239 -49.62 4.34 -11.55
N GLU A 240 -50.04 5.05 -12.58
CA GLU A 240 -49.97 6.49 -12.78
C GLU A 240 -50.42 7.29 -11.55
N LYS A 241 -49.55 8.14 -11.01
CA LYS A 241 -49.95 9.37 -10.32
C LYS A 241 -49.07 10.53 -10.74
N GLU A 242 -49.61 11.26 -11.72
CA GLU A 242 -49.40 12.70 -11.84
C GLU A 242 -49.64 13.34 -10.47
N GLU A 243 -48.71 14.18 -9.99
CA GLU A 243 -49.07 15.42 -9.30
C GLU A 243 -47.81 16.27 -9.03
N GLU A 244 -47.83 17.42 -9.71
CA GLU A 244 -47.45 18.76 -9.26
C GLU A 244 -45.97 19.15 -9.15
N GLU A 245 -45.61 19.94 -10.16
CA GLU A 245 -44.49 20.87 -10.27
C GLU A 245 -44.51 21.89 -9.11
N GLU A 246 -43.42 21.99 -8.35
CA GLU A 246 -43.12 23.23 -7.62
C GLU A 246 -41.80 23.82 -8.12
N GLU A 247 -41.95 24.97 -8.77
CA GLU A 247 -40.91 25.90 -9.17
C GLU A 247 -40.16 26.41 -7.94
N SER A 248 -38.84 26.17 -7.87
CA SER A 248 -37.97 26.89 -6.94
C SER A 248 -37.03 27.79 -7.74
N GLU A 249 -37.48 29.03 -7.93
CA GLU A 249 -36.65 30.17 -8.29
C GLU A 249 -35.57 30.45 -7.23
N GLY A 250 -34.43 30.98 -7.68
CA GLY A 250 -33.68 31.97 -6.90
C GLY A 250 -32.30 31.54 -6.42
N GLY A 251 -31.25 32.04 -7.10
CA GLY A 251 -29.88 31.92 -6.61
C GLY A 251 -28.83 32.51 -7.53
N GLU A 252 -28.97 33.77 -7.95
CA GLU A 252 -27.90 34.56 -8.57
C GLU A 252 -26.76 34.75 -7.55
N ARG A 253 -25.53 34.39 -7.93
CA ARG A 253 -24.31 34.85 -7.25
C ARG A 253 -23.25 35.26 -8.28
N GLU A 254 -23.29 36.55 -8.54
CA GLU A 254 -22.21 37.54 -8.61
C GLU A 254 -20.79 37.01 -8.86
N ASN A 255 -20.37 37.23 -10.11
CA ASN A 255 -19.09 37.75 -10.59
C ASN A 255 -18.13 38.30 -9.51
N GLU A 256 -16.95 37.68 -9.36
CA GLU A 256 -15.75 38.34 -8.83
C GLU A 256 -14.68 38.27 -9.93
N GLU A 257 -14.51 39.42 -10.58
CA GLU A 257 -13.37 39.80 -11.39
C GLU A 257 -12.27 40.25 -10.42
N ASP A 258 -11.09 39.62 -10.42
CA ASP A 258 -9.90 40.17 -9.79
C ASP A 258 -8.70 40.03 -10.75
N GLU A 259 -8.55 41.12 -11.49
CA GLU A 259 -7.34 41.92 -11.72
C GLU A 259 -5.95 41.24 -11.63
N ASP A 260 -5.33 41.20 -12.81
CA ASP A 260 -3.93 41.53 -13.14
C ASP A 260 -2.99 41.99 -12.00
N GLU A 261 -1.88 41.28 -11.79
CA GLU A 261 -0.58 41.90 -11.47
C GLU A 261 0.56 41.16 -12.18
N ASP A 262 1.02 41.77 -13.27
CA ASP A 262 2.34 41.57 -13.88
C ASP A 262 3.41 42.22 -12.97
N GLU A 263 4.37 41.46 -12.46
CA GLU A 263 5.69 42.00 -12.10
C GLU A 263 6.81 41.05 -12.56
N ASP A 264 7.42 41.43 -13.69
CA ASP A 264 8.86 41.30 -13.94
C ASP A 264 9.62 41.88 -12.73
N ASP A 265 10.62 41.17 -12.19
CA ASP A 265 12.01 41.67 -12.20
C ASP A 265 12.98 40.78 -11.41
N GLU A 266 14.06 40.48 -12.13
CA GLU A 266 15.46 40.54 -11.69
C GLU A 266 16.08 39.51 -10.75
N ALA A 267 17.23 39.05 -11.24
CA ALA A 267 18.22 38.25 -10.56
C ALA A 267 18.94 39.06 -9.48
N VAL A 268 19.06 38.50 -8.28
CA VAL A 268 20.11 38.87 -7.34
C VAL A 268 20.66 37.59 -6.71
N GLU A 269 21.88 37.24 -7.11
CA GLU A 269 22.78 36.44 -6.27
C GLU A 269 23.12 37.28 -5.05
N GLU A 270 22.87 36.78 -3.84
CA GLU A 270 23.69 37.13 -2.68
C GLU A 270 23.56 36.07 -1.58
N GLU A 271 24.72 35.51 -1.24
CA GLU A 271 24.95 34.63 -0.10
C GLU A 271 24.86 35.46 1.18
N GLU A 272 23.84 35.25 2.02
CA GLU A 272 23.88 35.71 3.42
C GLU A 272 23.43 34.60 4.39
N GLU A 273 24.38 34.25 5.26
CA GLU A 273 24.22 33.37 6.40
C GLU A 273 23.38 34.09 7.48
N GLU A 274 22.07 33.87 7.49
CA GLU A 274 21.20 34.34 8.57
C GLU A 274 21.18 33.34 9.73
N GLU A 275 21.94 33.70 10.77
CA GLU A 275 22.01 33.11 12.09
C GLU A 275 20.68 33.37 12.84
N TRP A 276 19.75 32.42 12.80
CA TRP A 276 18.47 32.50 13.52
C TRP A 276 18.70 32.46 15.03
N ASN A 277 18.73 33.64 15.64
CA ASN A 277 18.64 33.86 17.08
C ASN A 277 17.15 33.97 17.46
N GLU A 278 16.52 32.83 17.79
CA GLU A 278 15.16 32.83 18.36
C GLU A 278 15.24 33.29 19.82
N GLU A 279 14.94 34.58 20.04
CA GLU A 279 14.62 35.13 21.36
C GLU A 279 13.22 34.64 21.78
N ASP A 280 13.21 33.94 22.91
CA ASP A 280 12.09 33.32 23.59
C ASP A 280 11.36 34.39 24.41
N ASP A 281 10.40 35.08 23.78
CA ASP A 281 9.42 35.93 24.46
C ASP A 281 8.04 35.28 24.37
N ASN A 282 7.66 34.54 25.42
CA ASN A 282 6.26 34.26 25.70
C ASN A 282 6.00 34.33 27.21
N GLU A 283 5.99 35.56 27.71
CA GLU A 283 5.22 35.92 28.91
C GLU A 283 3.74 36.08 28.50
N GLY A 284 2.82 35.37 29.14
CA GLY A 284 1.41 35.63 28.88
C GLY A 284 0.42 34.66 29.48
N GLU A 285 -0.01 34.99 30.70
CA GLU A 285 -1.41 34.88 31.16
C GLU A 285 -1.84 33.57 31.84
N ASP A 286 -1.77 33.65 33.17
CA ASP A 286 -2.63 32.98 34.13
C ASP A 286 -4.11 33.23 33.79
N GLU A 287 -4.87 32.17 33.51
CA GLU A 287 -6.33 32.17 33.72
C GLU A 287 -6.72 30.98 34.59
N ASP A 288 -7.01 31.32 35.85
CA ASP A 288 -7.85 30.57 36.77
C ASP A 288 -9.19 30.21 36.08
N ASN A 289 -9.54 28.91 36.05
CA ASN A 289 -10.95 28.52 35.94
C ASN A 289 -11.24 27.18 36.62
N GLU A 290 -11.49 27.32 37.92
CA GLU A 290 -12.63 26.78 38.67
C GLU A 290 -13.29 25.46 38.21
N ASP A 291 -13.22 24.48 39.12
CA ASP A 291 -14.33 23.64 39.59
C ASP A 291 -15.34 23.11 38.55
N GLN A 292 -14.99 22.02 37.87
CA GLN A 292 -16.00 21.11 37.31
C GLN A 292 -16.50 20.12 38.37
N ASN A 293 -17.43 20.65 39.14
CA ASN A 293 -18.47 19.98 39.90
C ASN A 293 -19.00 18.72 39.19
N ALA A 294 -18.90 17.58 39.89
CA ALA A 294 -19.46 16.30 39.51
C ALA A 294 -21.00 16.40 39.39
N THR A 295 -21.51 16.60 38.17
CA THR A 295 -22.95 16.58 37.92
C THR A 295 -23.35 15.18 37.48
N HIS A 296 -23.91 14.42 38.42
CA HIS A 296 -24.51 13.11 38.21
C HIS A 296 -25.62 13.19 37.15
N PRO A 297 -25.73 12.21 36.23
CA PRO A 297 -26.88 12.12 35.32
C PRO A 297 -28.17 11.82 36.11
N PRO A 298 -29.31 12.40 35.74
CA PRO A 298 -30.58 12.20 36.44
C PRO A 298 -31.07 10.74 36.32
N PRO A 299 -31.76 10.21 37.35
CA PRO A 299 -32.35 8.88 37.31
C PRO A 299 -33.48 8.80 36.28
N SER A 300 -33.42 7.74 35.46
CA SER A 300 -34.39 7.43 34.41
C SER A 300 -35.84 7.35 34.93
N PRO A 301 -36.83 7.91 34.20
CA PRO A 301 -38.23 7.80 34.57
C PRO A 301 -38.75 6.37 34.35
N SER A 302 -39.48 5.89 35.36
CA SER A 302 -40.19 4.60 35.37
C SER A 302 -41.16 4.43 34.19
N PRO A 303 -41.32 3.21 33.66
CA PRO A 303 -42.24 2.92 32.57
C PRO A 303 -43.71 2.97 33.04
N SER A 304 -44.52 3.75 32.32
CA SER A 304 -45.98 3.76 32.45
C SER A 304 -46.59 2.46 31.91
N PRO A 305 -47.70 1.96 32.51
CA PRO A 305 -48.37 0.74 32.08
C PRO A 305 -49.15 0.96 30.77
N SER A 306 -48.88 0.13 29.77
CA SER A 306 -49.59 0.14 28.49
C SER A 306 -51.03 -0.38 28.64
N PRO A 307 -52.01 0.21 27.92
CA PRO A 307 -53.38 -0.29 27.89
C PRO A 307 -53.47 -1.60 27.10
N SER A 308 -54.21 -2.55 27.66
CA SER A 308 -54.62 -3.81 27.05
C SER A 308 -55.37 -3.57 25.74
N LEU A 309 -54.74 -3.88 24.60
CA LEU A 309 -55.39 -3.91 23.29
C LEU A 309 -55.74 -5.35 22.89
N SER A 310 -56.96 -5.45 22.36
CA SER A 310 -57.70 -6.60 21.90
C SER A 310 -56.94 -7.58 21.01
N PRO A 311 -57.32 -8.88 21.00
CA PRO A 311 -56.70 -9.92 20.17
C PRO A 311 -56.97 -9.66 18.69
N SER A 312 -55.93 -9.26 17.95
CA SER A 312 -55.96 -9.19 16.49
C SER A 312 -55.79 -10.58 15.87
N PRO A 313 -56.44 -10.86 14.73
CA PRO A 313 -56.43 -12.16 14.08
C PRO A 313 -55.02 -12.56 13.60
N LEU A 314 -54.72 -13.85 13.73
CA LEU A 314 -53.45 -14.49 13.39
C LEU A 314 -53.05 -14.18 11.92
N PRO A 315 -51.92 -13.49 11.65
CA PRO A 315 -51.44 -13.32 10.29
C PRO A 315 -50.96 -14.65 9.72
N SER A 316 -51.32 -14.92 8.47
CA SER A 316 -50.88 -16.07 7.67
C SER A 316 -49.35 -16.19 7.70
N PRO A 317 -48.79 -17.42 7.66
CA PRO A 317 -47.35 -17.62 7.70
C PRO A 317 -46.70 -16.99 6.47
N THR A 318 -46.03 -15.86 6.67
CA THR A 318 -45.15 -15.26 5.66
C THR A 318 -43.99 -16.24 5.41
N PRO A 319 -43.63 -16.50 4.14
CA PRO A 319 -42.48 -17.32 3.82
C PRO A 319 -41.22 -16.73 4.47
N ASP A 320 -40.44 -17.58 5.15
CA ASP A 320 -39.21 -17.17 5.81
C ASP A 320 -38.30 -16.46 4.78
N PRO A 321 -37.78 -15.26 5.10
CA PRO A 321 -36.87 -14.57 4.22
C PRO A 321 -35.63 -15.45 3.97
N PRO A 322 -35.09 -15.47 2.74
CA PRO A 322 -33.89 -16.23 2.43
C PRO A 322 -32.77 -15.80 3.40
N PRO A 323 -31.94 -16.75 3.89
CA PRO A 323 -30.88 -16.44 4.84
C PRO A 323 -29.95 -15.38 4.23
N GLN A 324 -29.94 -14.19 4.81
CA GLN A 324 -29.04 -13.13 4.39
C GLN A 324 -27.59 -13.63 4.53
N PRO A 325 -26.71 -13.39 3.54
CA PRO A 325 -25.31 -13.75 3.64
C PRO A 325 -24.71 -13.08 4.88
N GLN A 326 -24.22 -13.89 5.82
CA GLN A 326 -23.65 -13.40 7.06
C GLN A 326 -22.39 -12.60 6.73
N GLN A 327 -22.47 -11.28 6.91
CA GLN A 327 -21.30 -10.42 6.83
C GLN A 327 -20.26 -10.92 7.84
N PRO A 328 -18.98 -11.00 7.47
CA PRO A 328 -17.95 -11.45 8.39
C PRO A 328 -17.93 -10.55 9.62
N SER A 329 -17.76 -11.15 10.80
CA SER A 329 -17.67 -10.37 12.03
C SER A 329 -16.41 -9.50 12.01
N HIS A 330 -16.45 -8.34 12.69
CA HIS A 330 -15.30 -7.44 12.79
C HIS A 330 -14.03 -8.14 13.33
N ALA A 331 -14.20 -9.05 14.29
CA ALA A 331 -13.10 -9.85 14.84
C ALA A 331 -12.48 -10.81 13.80
N GLU A 332 -13.28 -11.40 12.92
CA GLU A 332 -12.78 -12.23 11.81
C GLU A 332 -12.04 -11.39 10.77
N LEU A 333 -12.56 -10.21 10.44
CA LEU A 333 -11.89 -9.28 9.54
C LEU A 333 -10.51 -8.87 10.08
N GLN A 334 -10.42 -8.45 11.35
CA GLN A 334 -9.15 -8.12 11.99
C GLN A 334 -8.17 -9.30 11.99
N ARG A 335 -8.64 -10.52 12.32
CA ARG A 335 -7.82 -11.73 12.27
C ARG A 335 -7.29 -12.00 10.87
N ALA A 336 -8.12 -11.80 9.84
CA ALA A 336 -7.73 -11.98 8.46
C ALA A 336 -6.66 -10.96 8.03
N LEU A 337 -6.83 -9.68 8.40
CA LEU A 337 -5.85 -8.62 8.14
C LEU A 337 -4.49 -8.94 8.77
N THR A 338 -4.47 -9.26 10.07
CA THR A 338 -3.22 -9.63 10.76
C THR A 338 -2.58 -10.89 10.17
N THR A 339 -3.38 -11.86 9.73
CA THR A 339 -2.85 -13.08 9.09
C THR A 339 -2.21 -12.75 7.74
N ALA A 340 -2.84 -11.89 6.94
CA ALA A 340 -2.34 -11.44 5.65
C ALA A 340 -1.03 -10.64 5.80
N GLU A 341 -0.96 -9.73 6.78
CA GLU A 341 0.27 -8.99 7.12
C GLU A 341 1.41 -9.94 7.50
N ARG A 342 1.16 -10.89 8.41
CA ARG A 342 2.18 -11.86 8.84
C ARG A 342 2.67 -12.73 7.69
N LEU A 343 1.78 -13.11 6.78
CA LEU A 343 2.15 -13.85 5.56
C LEU A 343 3.03 -13.00 4.66
N LEU A 344 2.69 -11.73 4.45
CA LEU A 344 3.49 -10.79 3.67
C LEU A 344 4.89 -10.63 4.29
N SER A 345 4.98 -10.34 5.59
CA SER A 345 6.26 -10.20 6.31
C SER A 345 7.13 -11.45 6.17
N ARG A 346 6.54 -12.64 6.33
CA ARG A 346 7.25 -13.92 6.15
C ARG A 346 7.73 -14.10 4.71
N THR A 347 6.92 -13.73 3.73
CA THR A 347 7.26 -13.84 2.31
C THR A 347 8.43 -12.93 1.95
N LEU A 348 8.43 -11.70 2.47
CA LEU A 348 9.55 -10.76 2.31
C LEU A 348 10.82 -11.25 3.00
N ALA A 349 10.72 -11.79 4.21
CA ALA A 349 11.87 -12.33 4.93
C ALA A 349 12.52 -13.54 4.23
N LEU A 350 11.70 -14.44 3.66
CA LEU A 350 12.20 -15.55 2.85
C LEU A 350 12.86 -15.04 1.56
N ALA A 351 12.26 -14.05 0.91
CA ALA A 351 12.83 -13.46 -0.30
C ALA A 351 14.19 -12.79 -0.03
N ASP A 352 14.34 -12.15 1.14
CA ASP A 352 15.61 -11.56 1.53
C ASP A 352 16.68 -12.63 1.80
N ALA A 353 16.32 -13.71 2.50
CA ALA A 353 17.21 -14.84 2.78
C ALA A 353 17.69 -15.56 1.50
N ASP A 354 16.84 -15.63 0.47
CA ASP A 354 17.15 -16.22 -0.83
C ASP A 354 17.98 -15.29 -1.74
N GLY A 355 18.31 -14.08 -1.27
CA GLY A 355 19.15 -13.14 -2.00
C GLY A 355 18.44 -12.40 -3.13
N TYR A 356 17.10 -12.34 -3.13
CA TYR A 356 16.36 -11.50 -4.08
C TYR A 356 16.63 -9.99 -3.86
N GLY A 357 17.29 -9.63 -2.76
CA GLY A 357 17.95 -8.34 -2.57
C GLY A 357 16.99 -7.20 -2.29
N LEU A 358 15.89 -7.47 -1.59
CA LEU A 358 15.03 -6.42 -1.06
C LEU A 358 15.76 -5.60 0.01
N ALA A 359 16.64 -6.20 0.82
CA ALA A 359 17.55 -5.43 1.64
C ALA A 359 18.64 -4.78 0.78
N SER A 360 18.80 -3.46 0.91
CA SER A 360 19.93 -2.73 0.35
C SER A 360 20.27 -1.54 1.21
N ASP A 361 21.54 -1.41 1.58
CA ASP A 361 22.00 -0.27 2.37
C ASP A 361 21.95 1.00 1.53
N MET A 362 21.05 1.90 1.90
CA MET A 362 20.85 3.19 1.24
C MET A 362 20.87 4.27 2.29
N ALA A 363 21.54 5.38 1.99
CA ALA A 363 21.39 6.58 2.79
C ALA A 363 19.90 6.98 2.87
N PRO A 364 19.45 7.57 3.98
CA PRO A 364 18.10 8.10 4.07
C PRO A 364 17.82 9.10 2.95
N THR A 365 16.69 8.92 2.29
CA THR A 365 16.23 9.73 1.15
C THR A 365 14.71 9.88 1.22
N GLN A 366 14.16 10.62 0.25
CA GLN A 366 12.72 10.70 0.08
C GLN A 366 12.15 9.37 -0.44
N THR A 367 10.97 9.02 0.04
CA THR A 367 10.16 7.91 -0.45
C THR A 367 8.92 8.45 -1.12
N HIS A 368 8.70 8.05 -2.38
CA HIS A 368 7.55 8.42 -3.19
C HIS A 368 6.62 7.22 -3.36
N ILE A 369 5.31 7.46 -3.29
CA ILE A 369 4.29 6.42 -3.40
C ILE A 369 3.44 6.73 -4.61
N LEU A 370 3.31 5.75 -5.51
CA LEU A 370 2.50 5.86 -6.70
C LEU A 370 1.50 4.70 -6.77
N ILE A 371 0.34 4.96 -7.32
CA ILE A 371 -0.66 3.93 -7.67
C ILE A 371 -0.95 4.00 -9.16
N ARG A 372 -1.27 2.84 -9.74
CA ARG A 372 -1.76 2.75 -11.10
C ARG A 372 -3.29 2.71 -11.11
N ALA A 373 -3.92 3.72 -11.68
CA ALA A 373 -5.37 3.88 -11.66
C ALA A 373 -5.89 4.49 -12.97
N PRO A 374 -7.18 4.29 -13.32
CA PRO A 374 -7.78 4.93 -14.49
C PRO A 374 -7.69 6.46 -14.40
N ARG A 375 -7.72 7.15 -15.54
CA ARG A 375 -7.61 8.62 -15.59
C ARG A 375 -8.78 9.34 -14.90
N ARG A 376 -9.97 8.72 -14.85
CA ARG A 376 -11.12 9.24 -14.08
C ARG A 376 -11.06 8.94 -12.58
N PHE A 377 -10.03 8.24 -12.10
CA PHE A 377 -9.81 8.12 -10.66
C PHE A 377 -9.69 9.53 -10.07
N SER A 378 -10.36 9.79 -8.94
CA SER A 378 -10.32 11.09 -8.29
C SER A 378 -10.25 10.87 -6.79
N HIS A 379 -9.22 11.45 -6.18
CA HIS A 379 -8.99 11.39 -4.75
C HIS A 379 -8.12 12.58 -4.33
N PRO A 380 -8.49 13.33 -3.27
CA PRO A 380 -7.84 14.59 -2.91
C PRO A 380 -6.33 14.45 -2.63
N ALA A 381 -5.91 13.35 -2.02
CA ALA A 381 -4.50 13.11 -1.70
C ALA A 381 -3.61 12.62 -2.87
N TRP A 382 -4.14 12.48 -4.09
CA TRP A 382 -3.41 11.91 -5.23
C TRP A 382 -3.40 12.84 -6.43
N ILE A 383 -2.21 13.04 -6.99
CA ILE A 383 -1.97 13.91 -8.13
C ILE A 383 -1.65 13.06 -9.37
N PRO A 384 -2.33 13.24 -10.51
CA PRO A 384 -2.03 12.49 -11.72
C PRO A 384 -0.64 12.87 -12.27
N LYS A 385 0.14 11.88 -12.70
CA LYS A 385 1.51 12.06 -13.23
C LYS A 385 1.64 11.47 -14.63
N GLN A 386 0.91 12.04 -15.59
CA GLN A 386 0.91 11.60 -16.98
C GLN A 386 2.30 11.63 -17.62
N SER A 387 3.12 12.63 -17.30
CA SER A 387 4.51 12.75 -17.81
C SER A 387 5.41 11.58 -17.41
N MET A 388 5.05 10.84 -16.36
CA MET A 388 5.83 9.71 -15.85
C MET A 388 5.33 8.37 -16.35
N ASN A 389 4.25 8.35 -17.13
CA ASN A 389 3.59 7.10 -17.55
C ASN A 389 4.59 6.17 -18.23
N ARG A 390 5.29 6.65 -19.26
CA ARG A 390 6.27 5.88 -20.03
C ARG A 390 7.39 5.26 -19.19
N VAL A 391 7.90 5.98 -18.18
CA VAL A 391 8.99 5.48 -17.33
C VAL A 391 8.46 4.38 -16.41
N MET A 392 7.32 4.61 -15.79
CA MET A 392 6.72 3.67 -14.84
C MET A 392 6.07 2.47 -15.53
N GLU A 393 5.61 2.58 -16.79
CA GLU A 393 5.24 1.42 -17.60
C GLU A 393 6.40 0.47 -17.78
N GLY A 394 7.60 0.97 -18.10
CA GLY A 394 8.78 0.11 -18.25
C GLY A 394 9.17 -0.58 -16.95
N VAL A 395 8.95 0.07 -15.80
CA VAL A 395 9.15 -0.52 -14.47
C VAL A 395 8.12 -1.63 -14.23
N LEU A 396 6.84 -1.37 -14.55
CA LEU A 396 5.77 -2.34 -14.40
C LEU A 396 5.94 -3.54 -15.34
N GLU A 397 6.30 -3.31 -16.60
CA GLU A 397 6.57 -4.36 -17.59
C GLU A 397 7.71 -5.27 -17.11
N ALA A 398 8.82 -4.70 -16.62
CA ALA A 398 9.91 -5.46 -16.03
C ALA A 398 9.46 -6.28 -14.81
N PHE A 399 8.65 -5.71 -13.92
CA PHE A 399 8.06 -6.43 -12.79
C PHE A 399 7.16 -7.59 -13.24
N LEU A 400 6.33 -7.38 -14.26
CA LEU A 400 5.42 -8.38 -14.81
C LEU A 400 6.19 -9.51 -15.49
N GLU A 401 7.25 -9.19 -16.25
CA GLU A 401 8.16 -10.17 -16.85
C GLU A 401 8.85 -11.02 -15.77
N GLU A 402 9.40 -10.39 -14.72
CA GLU A 402 10.09 -11.09 -13.63
C GLU A 402 9.15 -11.93 -12.73
N SER A 403 7.86 -11.58 -12.68
CA SER A 403 6.85 -12.34 -11.93
C SER A 403 6.52 -13.69 -12.57
N GLY A 404 6.76 -13.85 -13.88
CA GLY A 404 6.40 -15.05 -14.63
C GLY A 404 4.90 -15.28 -14.78
N GLU A 405 4.07 -14.26 -14.50
CA GLU A 405 2.61 -14.34 -14.58
C GLU A 405 2.08 -14.27 -16.01
N PHE A 406 2.83 -13.65 -16.93
CA PHE A 406 2.52 -13.66 -18.36
C PHE A 406 3.03 -14.93 -19.05
N GLY A 407 2.74 -16.08 -18.44
CA GLY A 407 3.19 -17.39 -18.89
C GLY A 407 2.84 -17.66 -20.35
N GLY A 408 3.85 -17.57 -21.23
CA GLY A 408 3.98 -18.41 -22.41
C GLY A 408 3.00 -18.19 -23.56
N VAL A 409 2.24 -17.09 -23.62
CA VAL A 409 1.45 -16.77 -24.82
C VAL A 409 2.42 -16.32 -25.94
N GLY A 410 3.01 -17.30 -26.63
CA GLY A 410 3.39 -17.26 -28.04
C GLY A 410 4.52 -16.34 -28.51
N PHE A 411 5.01 -15.36 -27.76
CA PHE A 411 6.12 -14.52 -28.24
C PHE A 411 7.51 -15.19 -28.20
N SER A 412 7.55 -16.51 -27.97
CA SER A 412 8.77 -17.33 -27.89
C SER A 412 9.54 -17.52 -29.20
N GLY A 413 9.17 -16.84 -30.29
CA GLY A 413 9.91 -16.88 -31.56
C GLY A 413 11.07 -15.87 -31.69
N GLY A 414 11.07 -14.80 -30.88
CA GLY A 414 12.09 -13.76 -30.96
C GLY A 414 13.23 -14.04 -30.00
N LYS A 415 14.46 -14.23 -30.50
CA LYS A 415 15.68 -14.26 -29.67
C LYS A 415 15.62 -13.10 -28.67
N ALA A 416 15.49 -13.40 -27.39
CA ALA A 416 15.49 -12.41 -26.32
C ALA A 416 16.75 -11.54 -26.46
N LYS A 417 16.60 -10.36 -27.06
CA LYS A 417 17.65 -9.35 -27.04
C LYS A 417 17.88 -9.08 -25.57
N THR A 418 19.09 -9.36 -25.10
CA THR A 418 19.55 -9.02 -23.76
C THR A 418 19.24 -7.54 -23.55
N SER A 419 18.12 -7.22 -22.91
CA SER A 419 17.74 -5.84 -22.67
C SER A 419 18.87 -5.24 -21.84
N LYS A 420 19.37 -4.11 -22.30
CA LYS A 420 20.48 -3.39 -21.68
C LYS A 420 20.05 -3.16 -20.23
N ARG A 421 20.71 -3.81 -19.26
CA ARG A 421 20.28 -3.92 -17.85
C ARG A 421 19.76 -2.57 -17.36
N GLY A 422 18.43 -2.42 -17.34
CA GLY A 422 17.77 -1.28 -16.74
C GLY A 422 17.94 -1.32 -15.23
N PRO A 423 17.45 -0.30 -14.51
CA PRO A 423 17.38 -0.33 -13.06
C PRO A 423 16.66 -1.60 -12.60
N LYS A 424 17.22 -2.29 -11.61
CA LYS A 424 16.61 -3.48 -11.04
C LYS A 424 15.26 -3.10 -10.43
N VAL A 425 14.19 -3.77 -10.89
CA VAL A 425 12.87 -3.63 -10.30
C VAL A 425 12.70 -4.74 -9.28
N GLU A 426 12.25 -4.37 -8.09
CA GLU A 426 11.94 -5.31 -7.02
C GLU A 426 10.44 -5.30 -6.78
N GLY A 427 9.93 -6.27 -6.04
CA GLY A 427 8.52 -6.25 -5.73
C GLY A 427 8.03 -7.49 -5.02
N VAL A 428 6.73 -7.50 -4.76
CA VAL A 428 6.02 -8.63 -4.20
C VAL A 428 4.66 -8.72 -4.86
N TRP A 429 4.21 -9.95 -5.09
CA TRP A 429 2.90 -10.23 -5.64
C TRP A 429 2.00 -10.81 -4.55
N VAL A 430 0.76 -10.35 -4.43
CA VAL A 430 -0.24 -10.91 -3.52
C VAL A 430 -1.41 -11.46 -4.34
N LYS A 431 -1.81 -12.70 -4.05
CA LYS A 431 -2.90 -13.41 -4.75
C LYS A 431 -3.86 -14.06 -3.78
N CYS A 432 -5.13 -14.17 -4.17
CA CYS A 432 -6.05 -15.13 -3.56
C CYS A 432 -5.84 -16.54 -4.14
N GLN A 433 -5.86 -17.55 -3.27
CA GLN A 433 -5.62 -18.96 -3.64
C GLN A 433 -6.63 -19.50 -4.68
N GLY A 434 -7.84 -18.94 -4.75
CA GLY A 434 -8.89 -19.35 -5.69
C GLY A 434 -8.62 -19.02 -7.17
N ALA A 435 -7.74 -18.05 -7.47
CA ALA A 435 -7.51 -17.62 -8.86
C ALA A 435 -6.63 -18.60 -9.67
N ALA A 436 -5.85 -19.46 -9.01
CA ALA A 436 -4.85 -20.29 -9.69
C ALA A 436 -5.42 -21.56 -10.34
N ALA A 437 -6.58 -22.05 -9.89
CA ALA A 437 -7.12 -23.34 -10.31
C ALA A 437 -7.86 -23.30 -11.66
N GLU A 438 -8.30 -22.13 -12.13
CA GLU A 438 -9.04 -22.02 -13.38
C GLU A 438 -8.18 -21.77 -14.64
N GLY A 439 -6.87 -21.59 -14.48
CA GLY A 439 -5.96 -21.19 -15.57
C GLY A 439 -5.53 -22.33 -16.52
N LYS A 440 -5.91 -23.58 -16.27
CA LYS A 440 -5.65 -24.71 -17.17
C LYS A 440 -6.90 -25.03 -17.99
N ARG A 441 -7.46 -24.01 -18.66
CA ARG A 441 -8.43 -24.25 -19.72
C ARG A 441 -7.64 -24.61 -20.95
N ASP A 442 -7.85 -25.84 -21.43
CA ASP A 442 -7.24 -26.35 -22.63
C ASP A 442 -7.42 -25.32 -23.75
N ASN A 443 -6.29 -24.91 -24.31
CA ASN A 443 -6.19 -23.90 -25.36
C ASN A 443 -6.81 -24.50 -26.63
N HIS A 444 -8.14 -24.55 -26.66
CA HIS A 444 -8.89 -25.05 -27.79
C HIS A 444 -8.74 -23.99 -28.89
N ASP A 445 -8.04 -24.41 -29.93
CA ASP A 445 -7.70 -23.69 -31.15
C ASP A 445 -8.96 -23.06 -31.79
N SER A 446 -9.32 -21.86 -31.36
CA SER A 446 -10.34 -21.02 -32.00
C SER A 446 -9.74 -20.37 -33.25
N GLY A 447 -9.38 -21.19 -34.23
CA GLY A 447 -8.99 -20.79 -35.58
C GLY A 447 -10.15 -20.23 -36.42
N GLY A 448 -10.91 -19.29 -35.86
CA GLY A 448 -12.07 -18.66 -36.50
C GLY A 448 -11.80 -17.20 -36.85
N GLY A 449 -11.28 -16.96 -38.05
CA GLY A 449 -10.98 -15.62 -38.56
C GLY A 449 -12.24 -14.75 -38.72
N GLY A 450 -12.19 -13.57 -38.12
CA GLY A 450 -13.16 -12.49 -38.32
C GLY A 450 -12.50 -11.15 -38.00
N ASN A 451 -11.70 -10.64 -38.94
CA ASN A 451 -11.04 -9.33 -38.89
C ASN A 451 -12.10 -8.22 -39.01
N ARG A 452 -12.91 -7.99 -37.98
CA ARG A 452 -13.75 -6.80 -37.87
C ARG A 452 -13.01 -5.83 -36.96
N GLU A 453 -12.23 -4.96 -37.60
CA GLU A 453 -11.56 -3.80 -37.00
C GLU A 453 -12.64 -2.77 -36.58
N GLU A 454 -13.43 -3.10 -35.57
CA GLU A 454 -14.12 -2.06 -34.79
C GLU A 454 -13.10 -1.52 -33.79
N GLU A 455 -12.36 -0.49 -34.24
CA GLU A 455 -11.68 0.44 -33.35
C GLU A 455 -12.74 1.16 -32.50
N GLY A 456 -13.26 0.47 -31.48
CA GLY A 456 -14.06 1.12 -30.46
C GLY A 456 -13.19 2.16 -29.79
N GLU A 457 -13.55 3.43 -29.90
CA GLU A 457 -12.97 4.53 -29.15
C GLU A 457 -13.09 4.18 -27.65
N MET A 458 -12.03 3.62 -27.07
CA MET A 458 -11.94 3.49 -25.62
C MET A 458 -12.03 4.90 -25.06
N GLU A 459 -13.01 5.11 -24.18
CA GLU A 459 -13.20 6.40 -23.53
C GLU A 459 -11.87 6.80 -22.88
N GLU A 460 -11.36 8.00 -23.20
CA GLU A 460 -10.05 8.48 -22.71
C GLU A 460 -9.93 8.39 -21.17
N GLY A 461 -11.07 8.38 -20.47
CA GLY A 461 -11.17 8.20 -19.02
C GLY A 461 -10.77 6.82 -18.48
N ASP A 462 -10.68 5.80 -19.34
CA ASP A 462 -10.32 4.41 -19.00
C ASP A 462 -8.81 4.13 -19.12
N GLU A 463 -8.04 5.07 -19.68
CA GLU A 463 -6.59 4.97 -19.73
C GLU A 463 -5.99 4.85 -18.32
N MET A 464 -5.22 3.79 -18.08
CA MET A 464 -4.52 3.59 -16.81
C MET A 464 -3.27 4.47 -16.77
N ILE A 465 -3.21 5.39 -15.81
CA ILE A 465 -2.08 6.27 -15.59
C ILE A 465 -1.52 6.10 -14.17
N TRP A 466 -0.38 6.72 -13.91
CA TRP A 466 0.21 6.76 -12.57
C TRP A 466 -0.23 8.00 -11.80
N TRP A 467 -0.62 7.79 -10.55
CA TRP A 467 -1.00 8.82 -9.59
C TRP A 467 0.03 8.81 -8.46
N CYS A 468 0.49 9.99 -8.05
CA CYS A 468 1.46 10.15 -6.97
C CYS A 468 0.76 10.70 -5.73
N TRP A 469 1.07 10.13 -4.57
CA TRP A 469 0.64 10.70 -3.30
C TRP A 469 1.35 12.05 -3.10
N GLU A 470 0.60 13.05 -2.67
CA GLU A 470 1.11 14.42 -2.48
C GLU A 470 2.04 14.56 -1.26
N GLY A 471 1.89 13.68 -0.27
CA GLY A 471 2.69 13.72 0.94
C GLY A 471 4.16 13.31 0.74
N ARG A 472 4.93 13.48 1.82
CA ARG A 472 6.36 13.16 1.84
C ARG A 472 6.66 12.20 2.98
N ILE A 473 7.46 11.18 2.69
CA ILE A 473 8.10 10.35 3.71
C ILE A 473 9.60 10.48 3.50
N VAL A 474 10.29 11.00 4.52
CA VAL A 474 11.74 11.18 4.49
C VAL A 474 12.34 10.24 5.51
N GLY A 475 13.26 9.40 5.07
CA GLY A 475 14.00 8.53 5.98
C GLY A 475 14.90 9.32 6.93
N PHE A 476 15.35 8.67 8.01
CA PHE A 476 16.38 9.20 8.90
C PHE A 476 17.27 8.06 9.43
N SER A 477 18.56 8.35 9.60
CA SER A 477 19.56 7.42 10.14
C SER A 477 20.00 7.73 11.56
N ASP A 478 19.83 8.98 11.99
CA ASP A 478 20.36 9.48 13.26
C ASP A 478 19.40 9.12 14.41
N TRP A 479 19.92 8.48 15.47
CA TRP A 479 19.15 7.96 16.60
C TRP A 479 19.59 8.55 17.95
#